data_AF-A0A6G3YZR1-F1
#
_entry.id   AF-A0A6G3YZR1-F1
#
_cell.length_a   1.000
_cell.length_b   1.000
_cell.length_c   1.000
_cell.angle_alpha   90.00
_cell.angle_beta   90.00
_cell.angle_gamma   90.00
#
_symmetry.space_group_name_H-M   'P 1'
#
loop_
_entity.id
_entity.type
_entity.pdbx_description
1 polymer ?
#
loop_
_entity_poly.entity_id
_entity_poly.type
_entity_poly.pdbx_seq_one_letter_code
_entity_poly.pdbx_strand_id
1 'polypeptide(L)' 'MNLIPTGGVTVADGRAFLDAGAIAVGISSSLFPKSLAANQDWLAIQQRSHHFLQTLMQP' A
#
# COMPACT_ATOMS: atom_id res chain seq x y z
N MET A 1 -13.47 -2.41 -18.37
CA MET A 1 -13.68 -2.94 -17.01
C MET A 1 -12.52 -2.44 -16.18
N ASN A 2 -12.78 -1.66 -15.13
CA ASN A 2 -11.72 -1.08 -14.30
C ASN A 2 -11.63 -1.88 -12.99
N LEU A 3 -10.47 -2.46 -12.69
CA LEU A 3 -10.24 -3.28 -11.50
C LEU A 3 -9.43 -2.51 -10.45
N ILE A 4 -9.86 -2.59 -9.19
CA ILE A 4 -9.15 -2.06 -8.02
C ILE A 4 -9.02 -3.18 -6.97
N PRO A 5 -7.91 -3.95 -6.97
CA PRO A 5 -7.66 -4.98 -5.96
C PRO A 5 -7.45 -4.36 -4.58
N THR A 6 -8.17 -4.87 -3.57
CA THR A 6 -8.13 -4.33 -2.19
C THR A 6 -7.98 -5.41 -1.11
N GLY A 7 -8.30 -6.66 -1.43
CA GLY A 7 -8.15 -7.81 -0.55
C GLY A 7 -6.87 -8.58 -0.85
N GLY A 8 -6.03 -8.80 0.16
CA GLY A 8 -4.78 -9.56 0.01
C GLY A 8 -3.60 -8.80 -0.59
N VAL A 9 -3.79 -7.54 -1.01
CA VAL A 9 -2.70 -6.70 -1.54
C VAL A 9 -1.81 -6.18 -0.40
N THR A 10 -0.50 -6.22 -0.62
CA THR A 10 0.55 -5.81 0.30
C THR A 10 1.44 -4.74 -0.32
N VAL A 11 2.29 -4.12 0.51
CA VAL A 11 3.30 -3.17 0.01
C VAL A 11 4.35 -3.82 -0.90
N ALA A 12 4.48 -5.16 -0.88
CA ALA A 12 5.45 -5.89 -1.67
C ALA A 12 4.96 -6.25 -3.08
N ASP A 13 3.65 -6.48 -3.24
CA ASP A 13 3.04 -6.96 -4.48
C ASP A 13 2.09 -5.95 -5.15
N GLY A 14 1.80 -4.81 -4.49
CA GLY A 14 0.94 -3.77 -5.05
C GLY A 14 1.33 -3.29 -6.45
N ARG A 15 2.63 -3.21 -6.76
CA ARG A 15 3.15 -2.89 -8.10
C ARG A 15 2.70 -3.93 -9.14
N ALA A 16 2.80 -5.22 -8.82
CA ALA A 16 2.49 -6.29 -9.76
C ALA A 16 1.02 -6.27 -10.23
N PHE A 17 0.10 -5.85 -9.36
CA PHE A 17 -1.31 -5.66 -9.74
C PHE A 17 -1.48 -4.52 -10.74
N LEU A 18 -0.78 -3.40 -10.54
CA LEU A 18 -0.80 -2.27 -11.47
C LEU A 18 -0.21 -2.67 -12.83
N ASP A 19 0.92 -3.39 -12.81
CA ASP A 19 1.58 -3.88 -14.03
C ASP A 19 0.68 -4.89 -14.79
N ALA A 20 -0.14 -5.66 -14.07
CA ALA A 20 -1.13 -6.57 -14.65
C ALA A 20 -2.38 -5.85 -15.21
N GLY A 21 -2.44 -4.51 -15.14
CA GLY A 21 -3.52 -3.69 -15.71
C GLY A 21 -4.61 -3.26 -14.73
N ALA A 22 -4.40 -3.45 -13.41
CA ALA A 22 -5.26 -2.80 -12.42
C ALA A 22 -5.09 -1.27 -12.50
N ILE A 23 -6.19 -0.53 -12.39
CA ILE A 23 -6.13 0.94 -12.47
C ILE A 23 -5.72 1.59 -11.15
N ALA A 24 -5.84 0.85 -10.05
CA ALA A 24 -5.43 1.25 -8.70
C ALA A 24 -5.33 0.02 -7.80
N VAL A 25 -4.72 0.17 -6.63
CA VAL A 25 -4.70 -0.85 -5.56
C VAL A 25 -5.07 -0.21 -4.22
N GLY A 26 -5.82 -0.93 -3.40
CA GLY A 26 -6.06 -0.58 -2.01
C GLY A 26 -5.25 -1.46 -1.08
N ILE A 27 -4.52 -0.86 -0.14
CA ILE A 27 -3.68 -1.59 0.82
C ILE A 27 -4.04 -1.13 2.23
N SER A 28 -4.30 -2.09 3.12
CA SER A 28 -4.69 -1.83 4.50
C SER A 28 -3.58 -2.28 5.47
N SER A 29 -3.76 -3.41 6.14
CA SER A 29 -2.92 -3.90 7.25
C SER A 29 -1.43 -4.03 6.94
N SER A 30 -1.05 -4.24 5.68
CA SER A 30 0.36 -4.25 5.25
C SER A 30 1.00 -2.85 5.29
N LEU A 31 0.25 -1.81 4.94
CA LEU A 31 0.70 -0.41 4.97
C LEU A 31 0.51 0.21 6.36
N PHE A 32 -0.61 -0.13 7.02
CA PHE A 32 -1.01 0.32 8.35
C PHE A 32 -1.02 -0.84 9.35
N PRO A 33 0.13 -1.29 9.87
CA PRO A 33 0.18 -2.31 10.92
C PRO A 33 -0.73 -1.96 12.09
N LYS A 34 -1.49 -2.96 12.58
CA LYS A 34 -2.43 -2.77 13.70
C LYS A 34 -1.76 -2.23 14.95
N SER A 35 -0.51 -2.62 15.21
CA SER A 35 0.28 -2.13 16.34
C SER A 35 0.53 -0.62 16.26
N LEU A 36 0.88 -0.10 15.08
CA LEU A 36 1.11 1.34 14.89
C LEU A 36 -0.19 2.13 15.03
N ALA A 37 -1.29 1.61 14.46
CA ALA A 37 -2.60 2.24 14.61
C ALA A 37 -3.09 2.24 16.08
N ALA A 38 -2.92 1.12 16.78
CA ALA A 38 -3.29 1.00 18.20
C ALA A 38 -2.46 1.92 19.11
N ASN A 39 -1.17 2.08 18.78
CA ASN A 39 -0.26 2.97 19.51
C ASN A 39 -0.33 4.42 19.04
N GLN A 40 -1.21 4.75 18.09
CA GLN A 40 -1.33 6.07 17.48
C GLN A 40 0.01 6.61 16.92
N ASP A 41 0.86 5.72 16.40
CA ASP A 41 2.15 6.07 15.82
C ASP A 41 1.98 6.56 14.37
N TRP A 42 1.43 7.76 14.25
CA TRP A 42 1.12 8.40 12.97
C TRP A 42 2.38 8.74 12.18
N LEU A 43 3.49 9.04 12.87
CA LEU A 43 4.76 9.34 12.24
C LEU A 43 5.30 8.09 11.52
N ALA A 44 5.28 6.93 12.15
CA ALA A 44 5.66 5.68 11.50
C ALA A 44 4.72 5.34 10.33
N ILE A 45 3.41 5.54 10.48
CA ILE A 45 2.44 5.34 9.39
C ILE A 45 2.73 6.26 8.20
N GLN A 46 3.04 7.53 8.45
CA GLN A 46 3.40 8.49 7.42
C GLN A 46 4.67 8.06 6.69
N GLN A 47 5.72 7.68 7.42
CA GLN A 47 6.99 7.22 6.83
C GLN A 47 6.79 5.98 5.95
N ARG A 48 6.00 5.01 6.41
CA ARG A 48 5.65 3.82 5.62
C ARG A 48 4.89 4.18 4.35
N SER A 49 3.95 5.11 4.44
CA SER A 49 3.18 5.61 3.30
C SER A 49 4.08 6.30 2.27
N HIS A 50 4.98 7.18 2.70
CA HIS A 50 5.94 7.81 1.80
C HIS A 50 6.88 6.81 1.15
N HIS A 51 7.42 5.86 1.92
CA HIS A 51 8.30 4.84 1.38
C HIS A 51 7.60 4.00 0.31
N PHE A 52 6.36 3.59 0.56
CA PHE A 52 5.57 2.83 -0.41
C PHE A 52 5.25 3.65 -1.68
N LEU A 53 4.91 4.94 -1.54
CA LEU A 53 4.71 5.80 -2.71
C LEU A 53 6.00 5.97 -3.52
N GLN A 54 7.15 6.09 -2.86
CA GLN A 54 8.45 6.17 -3.52
C GLN A 54 8.75 4.90 -4.33
N THR A 55 8.49 3.70 -3.77
CA THR A 55 8.67 2.46 -4.52
C THR A 55 7.68 2.34 -5.68
N LEU A 56 6.46 2.89 -5.55
CA LEU A 56 5.46 2.92 -6.61
C LEU A 56 5.71 3.98 -7.70
N MET A 57 6.46 5.04 -7.43
CA MET A 57 6.74 6.09 -8.42
C MET A 57 8.11 5.92 -9.10
N GLN A 58 8.95 5.00 -8.62
CA GLN A 58 10.18 4.65 -9.31
C GLN A 58 9.87 3.77 -10.54
N PRO A 59 10.43 4.11 -11.72
CA PRO A 59 10.23 3.38 -12.95
C PRO A 59 10.80 1.96 -12.91
#